data_AF-A0A484KXG4-F1
#
_entry.id   AF-A0A484KXG4-F1
#
_cell.length_a   1.000
_cell.length_b   1.000
_cell.length_c   1.000
_cell.angle_alpha   90.00
_cell.angle_beta   90.00
_cell.angle_gamma   90.00
#
_symmetry.space_group_name_H-M   'P 1'
#
loop_
_entity.id
_entity.type
_entity.pdbx_description
1 polymer ?
#
loop_
_entity_poly.entity_id
_entity_poly.type
_entity_poly.pdbx_seq_one_letter_code
_entity_poly.pdbx_strand_id
1 'polypeptide(L)'
;MTNNTKEEENQGPTPQGNIPPENENENEVSIDSLARKVQESFSLANRHKFWETQPVGQFKDLADTSLSEGPIEAPTPLSEVKQEPYNLPAQYEWITCDMDSEEMCLEVYNLLTHNYVEDDENMFRFNYSKEFLGWALRPPGYYRSWHIGVRAKSSKKLVAFITGIPARIRVHDSIVNMAEVNFLCVHKKLRSKRLAPVMIKEVTRRVHLENIWQAAYTAGVILPTPITTCQYWHRSLNPKKLIDVGFSRLGARMTMSRTIKLYKLPDQTATHGFRKMEPHDVPAVTRLLRNYLRQFAVAPDFDENDVEHWLLPKEGVVDSYLVESPETHEVTDFCSFYTLPSSILGSQNHSTLKAAYSYYNEHFN
;
A
#
# COMPACT_ATOMS: atom_id res chain seq x y z
N MET A 1 16.86 89.31 30.12
CA MET A 1 18.29 89.02 30.30
C MET A 1 18.40 87.50 30.35
N THR A 2 18.69 86.85 29.21
CA THR A 2 20.01 86.22 28.88
C THR A 2 20.47 85.21 29.93
N ASN A 3 20.91 83.98 29.65
CA ASN A 3 21.02 83.13 28.46
C ASN A 3 21.53 81.75 28.98
N ASN A 4 21.30 80.66 28.22
CA ASN A 4 22.01 79.36 28.23
C ASN A 4 21.84 78.44 29.48
N THR A 5 21.73 77.10 29.40
CA THR A 5 22.14 76.09 28.40
C THR A 5 21.43 74.74 28.68
N LYS A 6 21.14 73.96 27.61
CA LYS A 6 21.17 72.47 27.40
C LYS A 6 21.25 71.55 28.64
N GLU A 7 20.54 70.42 28.78
CA GLU A 7 20.15 69.32 27.87
C GLU A 7 19.03 68.52 28.59
N GLU A 8 17.95 68.12 27.91
CA GLU A 8 16.96 67.16 28.43
C GLU A 8 16.78 66.01 27.44
N GLU A 9 17.24 64.83 27.83
CA GLU A 9 16.89 63.54 27.24
C GLU A 9 15.47 63.16 27.69
N ASN A 10 14.55 62.96 26.74
CA ASN A 10 13.19 62.52 27.03
C ASN A 10 13.02 61.04 26.69
N GLN A 11 12.72 60.26 27.73
CA GLN A 11 12.51 58.81 27.70
C GLN A 11 11.12 58.48 27.13
N GLY A 12 11.09 57.62 26.11
CA GLY A 12 9.87 56.95 25.60
C GLY A 12 9.71 55.54 26.18
N PRO A 13 8.49 54.99 26.24
CA PRO A 13 8.10 54.03 27.27
C PRO A 13 8.52 52.58 27.00
N THR A 14 8.83 51.89 28.10
CA THR A 14 9.01 50.44 28.28
C THR A 14 7.93 49.57 27.63
N PRO A 15 8.29 48.42 27.01
CA PRO A 15 7.41 47.27 26.88
C PRO A 15 7.69 46.25 27.99
N GLN A 16 6.71 46.05 28.87
CA GLN A 16 6.60 44.86 29.72
C GLN A 16 6.04 43.69 28.90
N GLY A 17 6.59 42.49 29.12
CA GLY A 17 5.89 41.23 28.83
C GLY A 17 6.70 40.24 28.01
N ASN A 18 7.57 39.47 28.68
CA ASN A 18 8.12 38.22 28.16
C ASN A 18 6.97 37.25 27.84
N ILE A 19 6.76 36.96 26.56
CA ILE A 19 5.96 35.83 26.09
C ILE A 19 6.98 34.72 25.72
N PRO A 20 6.88 33.49 26.27
CA PRO A 20 7.80 32.41 25.90
C PRO A 20 7.62 32.04 24.42
N PRO A 21 8.67 31.53 23.73
CA PRO A 21 8.50 31.05 22.38
C PRO A 21 7.58 29.83 22.41
N GLU A 22 6.41 29.95 21.79
CA GLU A 22 5.49 28.84 21.56
C GLU A 22 6.16 27.83 20.62
N ASN A 23 6.13 26.57 21.05
CA ASN A 23 6.72 25.42 20.37
C ASN A 23 6.17 25.27 18.94
N GLU A 24 6.98 25.63 17.95
CA GLU A 24 6.84 25.15 16.58
C GLU A 24 7.24 23.66 16.55
N ASN A 25 6.29 22.75 16.82
CA ASN A 25 6.46 21.30 16.54
C ASN A 25 5.12 20.52 16.57
N GLU A 26 4.05 21.08 16.00
CA GLU A 26 2.82 20.34 15.74
C GLU A 26 2.70 20.05 14.24
N ASN A 27 3.28 18.91 13.82
CA ASN A 27 2.88 18.05 12.68
C ASN A 27 4.03 17.25 12.02
N GLU A 28 5.21 17.16 12.62
CA GLU A 28 6.13 16.07 12.32
C GLU A 28 5.83 14.89 13.25
N VAL A 29 5.11 13.89 12.73
CA VAL A 29 5.05 12.57 13.37
C VAL A 29 6.44 11.95 13.22
N SER A 30 7.34 12.25 14.16
CA SER A 30 8.68 11.66 14.23
C SER A 30 8.57 10.13 14.28
N ILE A 31 9.54 9.42 13.70
CA ILE A 31 9.69 7.96 13.81
C ILE A 31 9.60 7.53 15.28
N ASP A 32 10.11 8.34 16.21
CA ASP A 32 10.01 8.09 17.65
C ASP A 32 8.58 8.14 18.17
N SER A 33 7.71 8.98 17.60
CA SER A 33 6.29 9.03 17.96
C SER A 33 5.49 7.85 17.41
N LEU A 34 5.90 7.30 16.25
CA LEU A 34 5.37 6.06 15.68
C LEU A 34 5.84 4.85 16.48
N ALA A 35 7.13 4.80 16.84
CA ALA A 35 7.67 3.81 17.75
C ALA A 35 6.96 3.89 19.11
N ARG A 36 6.68 5.09 19.62
CA ARG A 36 5.92 5.30 20.87
C ARG A 36 4.45 4.91 20.74
N LYS A 37 3.78 5.14 19.60
CA LYS A 37 2.41 4.64 19.35
C LYS A 37 2.36 3.13 19.26
N VAL A 38 3.37 2.53 18.63
CA VAL A 38 3.60 1.08 18.65
C VAL A 38 3.77 0.68 20.12
N GLN A 39 4.64 1.32 20.89
CA GLN A 39 4.88 1.11 22.34
C GLN A 39 3.63 1.29 23.24
N GLU A 40 2.80 2.28 22.97
CA GLU A 40 1.53 2.57 23.67
C GLU A 40 0.44 1.56 23.27
N SER A 41 0.48 1.02 22.04
CA SER A 41 -0.37 -0.12 21.68
C SER A 41 0.02 -1.40 22.43
N PHE A 42 1.25 -1.51 22.96
CA PHE A 42 1.61 -2.58 23.90
C PHE A 42 1.02 -2.38 25.31
N SER A 43 0.65 -1.15 25.71
CA SER A 43 0.21 -0.85 27.09
C SER A 43 -1.30 -0.86 27.29
N LEU A 44 -2.10 -0.88 26.22
CA LEU A 44 -3.55 -1.01 26.29
C LEU A 44 -4.01 -2.38 25.78
N ALA A 45 -4.57 -3.15 26.70
CA ALA A 45 -5.14 -4.49 26.55
C ALA A 45 -6.25 -4.62 25.48
N ASN A 46 -5.93 -4.44 24.21
CA ASN A 46 -6.76 -4.86 23.09
C ASN A 46 -6.37 -6.28 22.68
N ARG A 47 -6.85 -7.26 23.44
CA ARG A 47 -6.71 -8.68 23.10
C ARG A 47 -7.27 -8.95 21.71
N HIS A 48 -6.42 -9.32 20.76
CA HIS A 48 -6.84 -9.65 19.39
C HIS A 48 -7.34 -11.09 19.36
N LYS A 49 -8.57 -11.33 19.84
CA LYS A 49 -9.18 -12.68 20.00
C LYS A 49 -9.02 -13.62 18.78
N PHE A 50 -9.00 -13.07 17.57
CA PHE A 50 -8.74 -13.85 16.36
C PHE A 50 -7.25 -14.13 16.17
N TRP A 51 -6.41 -13.07 16.10
CA TRP A 51 -4.98 -13.17 15.81
C TRP A 51 -4.17 -13.87 16.89
N GLU A 52 -4.62 -13.85 18.16
CA GLU A 52 -4.04 -14.63 19.26
C GLU A 52 -4.12 -16.15 19.03
N THR A 53 -4.93 -16.60 18.07
CA THR A 53 -5.08 -18.03 17.72
C THR A 53 -4.49 -18.37 16.35
N GLN A 54 -3.85 -17.42 15.66
CA GLN A 54 -3.26 -17.63 14.34
C GLN A 54 -1.75 -17.85 14.44
N PRO A 55 -1.13 -18.60 13.51
CA PRO A 55 0.31 -18.85 13.47
C PRO A 55 1.05 -17.61 12.94
N VAL A 56 1.05 -16.55 13.73
CA VAL A 56 1.75 -15.28 13.47
C VAL A 56 2.57 -14.92 14.71
N GLY A 57 3.65 -14.14 14.53
CA GLY A 57 4.41 -13.61 15.65
C GLY A 57 3.48 -12.85 16.59
N GLN A 58 3.54 -13.13 17.90
CA GLN A 58 2.65 -12.50 18.86
C GLN A 58 3.34 -11.29 19.49
N PHE A 59 2.57 -10.31 19.95
CA PHE A 59 3.15 -9.11 20.58
C PHE A 59 4.01 -9.41 21.81
N LYS A 60 3.68 -10.48 22.54
CA LYS A 60 4.45 -10.97 23.70
C LYS A 60 5.86 -11.46 23.33
N ASP A 61 6.09 -11.81 22.06
CA ASP A 61 7.32 -12.44 21.59
C ASP A 61 8.26 -11.44 20.89
N LEU A 62 7.85 -10.17 20.75
CA LEU A 62 8.58 -9.11 20.01
C LEU A 62 9.99 -8.80 20.52
N ALA A 63 10.24 -9.00 21.81
CA ALA A 63 11.54 -8.73 22.43
C ALA A 63 12.40 -10.01 22.56
N ASP A 64 11.88 -11.16 22.14
CA ASP A 64 12.58 -12.43 22.26
C ASP A 64 13.49 -12.67 21.04
N THR A 65 14.75 -12.29 21.19
CA THR A 65 15.80 -12.49 20.18
C THR A 65 16.32 -13.93 20.10
N SER A 66 15.82 -14.84 20.97
CA SER A 66 16.20 -16.25 20.94
C SER A 66 15.40 -17.09 19.94
N LEU A 67 14.31 -16.53 19.39
CA LEU A 67 13.46 -17.22 18.43
C LEU A 67 14.16 -17.34 17.07
N SER A 68 14.19 -18.55 16.52
CA SER A 68 14.72 -18.82 15.19
C SER A 68 13.73 -18.43 14.10
N GLU A 69 14.24 -17.96 12.96
CA GLU A 69 13.44 -17.79 11.75
C GLU A 69 12.91 -19.13 11.23
N GLY A 70 11.69 -19.11 10.70
CA GLY A 70 11.06 -20.29 10.12
C GLY A 70 9.53 -20.32 10.28
N PRO A 71 8.89 -21.43 9.87
CA PRO A 71 7.46 -21.61 10.05
C PRO A 71 7.10 -21.73 11.53
N ILE A 72 6.08 -20.99 11.96
CA ILE A 72 5.54 -21.03 13.33
C ILE A 72 4.83 -22.35 13.59
N GLU A 73 4.09 -22.85 12.60
CA GLU A 73 3.48 -24.17 12.60
C GLU A 73 4.04 -24.97 11.42
N ALA A 74 4.41 -26.23 11.67
CA ALA A 74 4.88 -27.11 10.61
C ALA A 74 3.72 -27.44 9.63
N PRO A 75 4.00 -27.59 8.32
CA PRO A 75 3.03 -28.08 7.36
C PRO A 75 2.38 -29.39 7.81
N THR A 76 1.05 -29.47 7.79
CA THR A 76 0.34 -30.73 8.05
C THR A 76 0.15 -31.50 6.73
N PRO A 77 -0.03 -32.83 6.78
CA PRO A 77 -0.38 -33.59 5.59
C PRO A 77 -1.65 -33.03 4.92
N LEU A 78 -1.68 -32.97 3.58
CA LEU A 78 -2.84 -32.45 2.82
C LEU A 78 -4.15 -33.19 3.16
N SER A 79 -4.07 -34.47 3.55
CA SER A 79 -5.21 -35.26 4.01
C SER A 79 -5.86 -34.72 5.30
N GLU A 80 -5.12 -33.96 6.10
CA GLU A 80 -5.60 -33.34 7.34
C GLU A 80 -6.13 -31.92 7.11
N VAL A 81 -5.84 -31.32 5.95
CA VAL A 81 -6.43 -30.04 5.55
C VAL A 81 -7.93 -30.25 5.32
N LYS A 82 -8.75 -29.37 5.90
CA LYS A 82 -10.21 -29.40 5.74
C LYS A 82 -10.58 -29.29 4.26
N GLN A 83 -11.19 -30.33 3.70
CA GLN A 83 -11.58 -30.40 2.29
C GLN A 83 -12.79 -29.52 1.95
N GLU A 84 -13.76 -29.48 2.86
CA GLU A 84 -14.97 -28.67 2.69
C GLU A 84 -14.75 -27.21 3.13
N PRO A 85 -15.45 -26.23 2.52
CA PRO A 85 -15.41 -24.84 2.95
C PRO A 85 -15.80 -24.64 4.42
N TYR A 86 -15.32 -23.54 5.02
CA TYR A 86 -15.80 -23.13 6.34
C TYR A 86 -17.30 -22.76 6.32
N ASN A 87 -18.00 -23.00 7.43
CA ASN A 87 -19.42 -22.69 7.51
C ASN A 87 -19.68 -21.18 7.46
N LEU A 88 -20.68 -20.78 6.66
CA LEU A 88 -21.27 -19.45 6.65
C LEU A 88 -22.68 -19.51 7.25
N PRO A 89 -23.22 -18.38 7.75
CA PRO A 89 -24.65 -18.29 8.06
C PRO A 89 -25.51 -18.67 6.85
N ALA A 90 -26.65 -19.32 7.10
CA ALA A 90 -27.47 -19.98 6.08
C ALA A 90 -27.87 -19.08 4.89
N GLN A 91 -27.99 -17.77 5.12
CA GLN A 91 -28.33 -16.76 4.11
C GLN A 91 -27.19 -16.38 3.17
N TYR A 92 -25.96 -16.85 3.42
CA TYR A 92 -24.78 -16.58 2.60
C TYR A 92 -24.24 -17.85 1.97
N GLU A 93 -23.53 -17.70 0.86
CA GLU A 93 -22.83 -18.76 0.17
C GLU A 93 -21.44 -18.27 -0.27
N TRP A 94 -20.48 -19.20 -0.27
CA TRP A 94 -19.17 -18.96 -0.88
C TRP A 94 -19.32 -18.95 -2.39
N ILE A 95 -18.58 -18.08 -3.04
CA ILE A 95 -18.36 -18.11 -4.48
C ILE A 95 -16.87 -17.99 -4.77
N THR A 96 -16.45 -18.56 -5.89
CA THR A 96 -15.14 -18.26 -6.47
C THR A 96 -15.33 -17.18 -7.52
N CYS A 97 -14.64 -16.05 -7.37
CA CYS A 97 -14.77 -14.91 -8.27
C CYS A 97 -13.83 -15.08 -9.47
N ASP A 98 -14.39 -15.53 -10.59
CA ASP A 98 -13.66 -15.62 -11.83
C ASP A 98 -13.42 -14.23 -12.44
N MET A 99 -12.16 -13.77 -12.41
CA MET A 99 -11.78 -12.45 -12.91
C MET A 99 -11.72 -12.38 -14.45
N ASP A 100 -11.89 -13.51 -15.16
CA ASP A 100 -12.07 -13.52 -16.61
C ASP A 100 -13.52 -13.23 -17.03
N SER A 101 -14.48 -13.36 -16.11
CA SER A 101 -15.87 -12.96 -16.34
C SER A 101 -16.04 -11.45 -16.18
N GLU A 102 -16.51 -10.77 -17.24
CA GLU A 102 -16.78 -9.34 -17.20
C GLU A 102 -17.82 -8.96 -16.13
N GLU A 103 -18.83 -9.81 -15.93
CA GLU A 103 -19.86 -9.62 -14.91
C GLU A 103 -19.27 -9.71 -13.50
N MET A 104 -18.49 -10.75 -13.22
CA MET A 104 -17.87 -10.93 -11.91
C MET A 104 -16.83 -9.84 -11.62
N CYS A 105 -16.02 -9.47 -12.62
CA CYS A 105 -15.06 -8.37 -12.50
C CYS A 105 -15.78 -7.04 -12.19
N LEU A 106 -16.93 -6.78 -12.83
CA LEU A 106 -17.77 -5.63 -12.51
C LEU A 106 -18.37 -5.71 -11.10
N GLU A 107 -18.81 -6.87 -10.63
CA GLU A 107 -19.30 -7.04 -9.25
C GLU A 107 -18.19 -6.77 -8.21
N VAL A 108 -16.99 -7.31 -8.42
CA VAL A 108 -15.82 -7.09 -7.56
C VAL A 108 -15.42 -5.62 -7.56
N TYR A 109 -15.30 -5.01 -8.74
CA TYR A 109 -15.05 -3.57 -8.89
C TYR A 109 -16.07 -2.76 -8.08
N ASN A 110 -17.37 -3.02 -8.28
CA ASN A 110 -18.43 -2.30 -7.58
C ASN A 110 -18.36 -2.50 -6.06
N LEU A 111 -18.06 -3.70 -5.57
CA LEU A 111 -17.88 -3.94 -4.14
C LEU A 111 -16.75 -3.06 -3.58
N LEU A 112 -15.58 -3.08 -4.23
CA LEU A 112 -14.39 -2.38 -3.78
C LEU A 112 -14.59 -0.85 -3.83
N THR A 113 -15.06 -0.30 -4.95
CA THR A 113 -15.33 1.13 -5.13
C THR A 113 -16.32 1.69 -4.10
N HIS A 114 -17.20 0.87 -3.52
CA HIS A 114 -18.18 1.34 -2.53
C HIS A 114 -17.84 0.99 -1.07
N ASN A 115 -16.96 0.02 -0.84
CA ASN A 115 -16.77 -0.58 0.49
C ASN A 115 -15.31 -0.83 0.89
N TYR A 116 -14.34 -0.50 0.04
CA TYR A 116 -12.92 -0.69 0.36
C TYR A 116 -12.34 0.49 1.15
N VAL A 117 -11.01 0.56 1.21
CA VAL A 117 -10.25 1.51 2.04
C VAL A 117 -10.61 2.95 1.71
N GLU A 118 -10.89 3.70 2.79
CA GLU A 118 -11.13 5.14 2.82
C GLU A 118 -10.01 5.77 3.65
N ASP A 119 -9.69 7.03 3.38
CA ASP A 119 -8.86 7.82 4.29
C ASP A 119 -9.62 8.11 5.60
N ASP A 120 -8.87 8.49 6.65
CA ASP A 120 -9.44 8.70 7.99
C ASP A 120 -10.52 9.80 8.01
N GLU A 121 -10.45 10.76 7.09
CA GLU A 121 -11.41 11.86 6.94
C GLU A 121 -12.57 11.53 5.97
N ASN A 122 -12.58 10.32 5.36
CA ASN A 122 -13.55 9.88 4.34
C ASN A 122 -13.69 10.84 3.14
N MET A 123 -12.60 11.51 2.74
CA MET A 123 -12.56 12.39 1.57
C MET A 123 -12.21 11.63 0.29
N PHE A 124 -11.46 10.55 0.39
CA PHE A 124 -10.94 9.76 -0.72
C PHE A 124 -11.16 8.28 -0.51
N ARG A 125 -11.54 7.59 -1.59
CA ARG A 125 -11.65 6.13 -1.59
C ARG A 125 -10.93 5.56 -2.80
N PHE A 126 -10.17 4.49 -2.60
CA PHE A 126 -9.51 3.83 -3.73
C PHE A 126 -10.53 3.35 -4.76
N ASN A 127 -10.19 3.60 -6.03
CA ASN A 127 -10.97 3.21 -7.18
C ASN A 127 -10.11 2.37 -8.13
N TYR A 128 -9.80 1.14 -7.70
CA TYR A 128 -9.08 0.19 -8.54
C TYR A 128 -9.87 -0.05 -9.83
N SER A 129 -9.28 0.24 -10.98
CA SER A 129 -9.95 0.01 -12.27
C SER A 129 -10.08 -1.49 -12.56
N LYS A 130 -10.96 -1.87 -13.49
CA LYS A 130 -11.10 -3.27 -13.91
C LYS A 130 -9.78 -3.80 -14.51
N GLU A 131 -9.08 -2.96 -15.25
CA GLU A 131 -7.81 -3.27 -15.89
C GLU A 131 -6.71 -3.52 -14.84
N PHE A 132 -6.73 -2.73 -13.75
CA PHE A 132 -5.86 -2.91 -12.59
C PHE A 132 -6.19 -4.20 -11.85
N LEU A 133 -7.46 -4.47 -11.55
CA LEU A 133 -7.87 -5.71 -10.89
C LEU A 133 -7.49 -6.94 -11.73
N GLY A 134 -7.69 -6.86 -13.05
CA GLY A 134 -7.29 -7.91 -13.98
C GLY A 134 -5.78 -8.07 -14.12
N TRP A 135 -4.97 -7.07 -13.78
CA TRP A 135 -3.51 -7.14 -13.71
C TRP A 135 -3.04 -7.70 -12.36
N ALA A 136 -3.54 -7.15 -11.25
CA ALA A 136 -3.17 -7.53 -9.90
C ALA A 136 -3.62 -8.95 -9.49
N LEU A 137 -4.76 -9.42 -10.01
CA LEU A 137 -5.35 -10.70 -9.59
C LEU A 137 -5.07 -11.86 -10.56
N ARG A 138 -4.35 -11.63 -11.66
CA ARG A 138 -4.08 -12.70 -12.65
C ARG A 138 -2.60 -12.79 -13.04
N PRO A 139 -1.65 -12.84 -12.08
CA PRO A 139 -0.27 -13.14 -12.43
C PRO A 139 -0.13 -14.55 -13.02
N PRO A 140 1.01 -14.85 -13.69
CA PRO A 140 1.29 -16.19 -14.18
C PRO A 140 1.13 -17.24 -13.08
N GLY A 141 0.40 -18.32 -13.39
CA GLY A 141 0.19 -19.43 -12.45
C GLY A 141 -0.79 -19.13 -11.29
N TYR A 142 -1.56 -18.04 -11.34
CA TYR A 142 -2.52 -17.73 -10.28
C TYR A 142 -3.58 -18.82 -10.06
N TYR A 143 -4.02 -18.96 -8.81
CA TYR A 143 -5.07 -19.90 -8.43
C TYR A 143 -6.43 -19.21 -8.42
N ARG A 144 -7.31 -19.54 -9.37
CA ARG A 144 -8.69 -19.02 -9.40
C ARG A 144 -9.42 -19.26 -8.08
N SER A 145 -9.15 -20.40 -7.43
CA SER A 145 -9.73 -20.79 -6.14
C SER A 145 -9.41 -19.79 -5.03
N TRP A 146 -8.35 -18.99 -5.14
CA TRP A 146 -7.93 -18.02 -4.12
C TRP A 146 -8.65 -16.67 -4.24
N HIS A 147 -9.50 -16.47 -5.26
CA HIS A 147 -10.39 -15.31 -5.35
C HIS A 147 -11.75 -15.64 -4.73
N ILE A 148 -11.95 -15.24 -3.49
CA ILE A 148 -13.05 -15.76 -2.66
C ILE A 148 -14.05 -14.66 -2.38
N GLY A 149 -15.27 -14.88 -2.84
CA GLY A 149 -16.42 -14.01 -2.57
C GLY A 149 -17.40 -14.62 -1.57
N VAL A 150 -18.15 -13.76 -0.88
CA VAL A 150 -19.35 -14.14 -0.13
C VAL A 150 -20.54 -13.50 -0.80
N ARG A 151 -21.53 -14.30 -1.19
CA ARG A 151 -22.77 -13.85 -1.83
C ARG A 151 -23.97 -14.03 -0.91
N ALA A 152 -24.87 -13.07 -0.88
CA ALA A 152 -26.17 -13.23 -0.23
C ALA A 152 -27.09 -14.07 -1.12
N LYS A 153 -27.63 -15.19 -0.60
CA LYS A 153 -28.43 -16.13 -1.40
C LYS A 153 -29.69 -15.51 -1.98
N SER A 154 -30.37 -14.66 -1.21
CA SER A 154 -31.66 -14.07 -1.60
C SER A 154 -31.52 -12.99 -2.67
N SER A 155 -30.56 -12.08 -2.52
CA SER A 155 -30.37 -10.96 -3.44
C SER A 155 -29.33 -11.22 -4.52
N LYS A 156 -28.59 -12.33 -4.40
CA LYS A 156 -27.43 -12.69 -5.22
C LYS A 156 -26.35 -11.61 -5.26
N LYS A 157 -26.32 -10.67 -4.32
CA LYS A 157 -25.28 -9.63 -4.27
C LYS A 157 -23.99 -10.14 -3.63
N LEU A 158 -22.85 -9.81 -4.23
CA LEU A 158 -21.53 -9.94 -3.59
C LEU A 158 -21.44 -8.98 -2.39
N VAL A 159 -21.11 -9.50 -1.21
CA VAL A 159 -21.09 -8.75 0.04
C VAL A 159 -19.74 -8.78 0.76
N ALA A 160 -18.82 -9.63 0.34
CA ALA A 160 -17.44 -9.61 0.80
C ALA A 160 -16.51 -10.28 -0.22
N PHE A 161 -15.24 -9.91 -0.19
CA PHE A 161 -14.21 -10.41 -1.09
C PHE A 161 -12.85 -10.48 -0.37
N ILE A 162 -12.05 -11.50 -0.67
CA ILE A 162 -10.64 -11.63 -0.27
C ILE A 162 -9.90 -12.37 -1.39
N THR A 163 -8.64 -12.01 -1.62
CA THR A 163 -7.83 -12.61 -2.68
C THR A 163 -6.51 -13.11 -2.14
N GLY A 164 -5.99 -14.16 -2.75
CA GLY A 164 -4.59 -14.53 -2.72
C GLY A 164 -4.05 -14.68 -4.13
N ILE A 165 -2.77 -14.36 -4.34
CA ILE A 165 -2.01 -14.71 -5.55
C ILE A 165 -0.72 -15.43 -5.15
N PRO A 166 -0.15 -16.30 -6.00
CA PRO A 166 1.15 -16.91 -5.71
C PRO A 166 2.26 -15.87 -5.75
N ALA A 167 3.19 -15.94 -4.81
CA ALA A 167 4.39 -15.13 -4.77
C ALA A 167 5.59 -15.97 -4.32
N ARG A 168 6.74 -15.78 -4.97
CA ARG A 168 8.03 -16.28 -4.50
C ARG A 168 8.72 -15.14 -3.78
N ILE A 169 8.86 -15.26 -2.47
CA ILE A 169 9.49 -14.22 -1.65
C ILE A 169 10.77 -14.79 -1.05
N ARG A 170 11.89 -14.15 -1.34
CA ARG A 170 13.15 -14.42 -0.68
C ARG A 170 13.14 -13.76 0.70
N VAL A 171 13.35 -14.57 1.72
CA VAL A 171 13.54 -14.19 3.11
C VAL A 171 14.96 -14.60 3.48
N HIS A 172 15.84 -13.60 3.60
CA HIS A 172 17.29 -13.77 3.73
C HIS A 172 17.85 -14.63 2.58
N ASP A 173 18.29 -15.85 2.89
CA ASP A 173 18.91 -16.78 1.96
C ASP A 173 17.91 -17.82 1.39
N SER A 174 16.67 -17.83 1.86
CA SER A 174 15.66 -18.83 1.49
C SER A 174 14.57 -18.22 0.62
N ILE A 175 14.23 -18.88 -0.49
CA ILE A 175 13.06 -18.54 -1.30
C ILE A 175 11.86 -19.34 -0.79
N VAL A 176 10.81 -18.65 -0.38
CA VAL A 176 9.59 -19.25 0.15
C VAL A 176 8.44 -18.99 -0.83
N ASN A 177 7.80 -20.06 -1.28
CA ASN A 177 6.55 -19.97 -2.03
C ASN A 177 5.41 -19.71 -1.05
N MET A 178 4.71 -18.60 -1.25
CA MET A 178 3.65 -18.17 -0.35
C MET A 178 2.49 -17.51 -1.11
N ALA A 179 1.36 -17.32 -0.43
CA ALA A 179 0.26 -16.53 -0.96
C ALA A 179 0.44 -15.05 -0.59
N GLU A 180 0.44 -14.14 -1.56
CA GLU A 180 0.25 -12.71 -1.28
C GLU A 180 -1.25 -12.42 -1.16
N VAL A 181 -1.70 -12.04 0.03
CA VAL A 181 -3.11 -11.81 0.34
C VAL A 181 -3.42 -10.32 0.25
N ASN A 182 -4.45 -9.97 -0.52
CA ASN A 182 -4.88 -8.59 -0.71
C ASN A 182 -6.42 -8.49 -0.89
N PHE A 183 -6.93 -7.27 -1.03
CA PHE A 183 -8.33 -6.94 -1.34
C PHE A 183 -9.39 -7.51 -0.37
N LEU A 184 -9.01 -7.75 0.90
CA LEU A 184 -9.98 -8.09 1.94
C LEU A 184 -10.99 -6.94 2.12
N CYS A 185 -12.21 -7.15 1.66
CA CYS A 185 -13.29 -6.17 1.69
C CYS A 185 -14.56 -6.81 2.24
N VAL A 186 -15.18 -6.16 3.22
CA VAL A 186 -16.51 -6.52 3.71
C VAL A 186 -17.43 -5.32 3.50
N HIS A 187 -18.58 -5.57 2.88
CA HIS A 187 -19.60 -4.55 2.65
C HIS A 187 -19.92 -3.78 3.94
N LYS A 188 -20.05 -2.45 3.88
CA LYS A 188 -20.15 -1.58 5.07
C LYS A 188 -21.19 -2.04 6.10
N LYS A 189 -22.37 -2.46 5.62
CA LYS A 189 -23.49 -2.98 6.44
C LYS A 189 -23.20 -4.28 7.21
N LEU A 190 -22.17 -5.03 6.83
CA LEU A 190 -21.78 -6.30 7.45
C LEU A 190 -20.49 -6.19 8.29
N ARG A 191 -19.93 -5.00 8.42
CA ARG A 191 -18.77 -4.76 9.28
C ARG A 191 -19.14 -5.03 10.75
N SER A 192 -18.13 -5.39 11.55
CA SER A 192 -18.29 -5.79 12.96
C SER A 192 -19.13 -7.06 13.21
N LYS A 193 -19.50 -7.81 12.16
CA LYS A 193 -20.16 -9.12 12.25
C LYS A 193 -19.21 -10.32 12.21
N ARG A 194 -17.90 -10.08 12.37
CA ARG A 194 -16.83 -11.10 12.37
C ARG A 194 -16.75 -11.94 11.08
N LEU A 195 -17.14 -11.38 9.94
CA LEU A 195 -17.02 -12.05 8.65
C LEU A 195 -15.55 -12.17 8.19
N ALA A 196 -14.73 -11.14 8.39
CA ALA A 196 -13.32 -11.14 7.99
C ALA A 196 -12.51 -12.33 8.56
N PRO A 197 -12.59 -12.67 9.86
CA PRO A 197 -11.98 -13.89 10.40
C PRO A 197 -12.37 -15.18 9.67
N VAL A 198 -13.65 -15.31 9.26
CA VAL A 198 -14.12 -16.50 8.53
C VAL A 198 -13.56 -16.53 7.12
N MET A 199 -13.45 -15.36 6.47
CA MET A 199 -12.81 -15.24 5.15
C MET A 199 -11.32 -15.52 5.18
N ILE A 200 -10.61 -15.07 6.21
CA ILE A 200 -9.18 -15.38 6.41
C ILE A 200 -9.00 -16.89 6.56
N LYS A 201 -9.82 -17.55 7.40
CA LYS A 201 -9.77 -19.01 7.54
C LYS A 201 -10.02 -19.75 6.22
N GLU A 202 -10.96 -19.26 5.40
CA GLU A 202 -11.27 -19.88 4.11
C GLU A 202 -10.15 -19.66 3.08
N VAL A 203 -9.53 -18.47 3.01
CA VAL A 203 -8.36 -18.28 2.12
C VAL A 203 -7.18 -19.13 2.56
N THR A 204 -6.88 -19.19 3.86
CA THR A 204 -5.84 -20.07 4.42
C THR A 204 -6.10 -21.53 4.05
N ARG A 205 -7.34 -22.01 4.19
CA ARG A 205 -7.71 -23.39 3.80
C ARG A 205 -7.44 -23.67 2.32
N ARG A 206 -7.84 -22.76 1.42
CA ARG A 206 -7.64 -22.94 -0.02
C ARG A 206 -6.17 -22.83 -0.42
N VAL A 207 -5.38 -22.03 0.27
CA VAL A 207 -3.92 -21.95 0.09
C VAL A 207 -3.25 -23.25 0.56
N HIS A 208 -3.64 -23.78 1.73
CA HIS A 208 -3.12 -25.06 2.24
C HIS A 208 -3.48 -26.25 1.34
N LEU A 209 -4.65 -26.25 0.69
CA LEU A 209 -5.02 -27.29 -0.28
C LEU A 209 -4.07 -27.36 -1.49
N GLU A 210 -3.40 -26.26 -1.83
CA GLU A 210 -2.37 -26.20 -2.87
C GLU A 210 -0.96 -26.47 -2.31
N ASN A 211 -0.87 -26.99 -1.06
CA ASN A 211 0.38 -27.28 -0.36
C ASN A 211 1.29 -26.05 -0.12
N ILE A 212 0.67 -24.88 0.06
CA ILE A 212 1.35 -23.63 0.40
C ILE A 212 0.94 -23.24 1.83
N TRP A 213 1.91 -22.82 2.65
CA TRP A 213 1.73 -22.73 4.11
C TRP A 213 2.10 -21.37 4.70
N GLN A 214 2.56 -20.45 3.86
CA GLN A 214 2.92 -19.09 4.25
C GLN A 214 2.09 -18.10 3.43
N ALA A 215 1.91 -16.91 3.98
CA ALA A 215 1.31 -15.79 3.28
C ALA A 215 1.97 -14.47 3.67
N ALA A 216 2.04 -13.56 2.71
CA ALA A 216 2.43 -12.16 2.92
C ALA A 216 1.19 -11.26 2.78
N TYR A 217 1.07 -10.25 3.62
CA TYR A 217 0.02 -9.24 3.53
C TYR A 217 0.49 -7.92 4.11
N THR A 218 -0.15 -6.83 3.70
CA THR A 218 0.07 -5.50 4.26
C THR A 218 -1.25 -4.93 4.78
N ALA A 219 -1.19 -4.06 5.79
CA ALA A 219 -2.36 -3.40 6.35
C ALA A 219 -1.99 -2.00 6.84
N GLY A 220 -2.93 -1.06 6.72
CA GLY A 220 -2.81 0.28 7.32
C GLY A 220 -3.10 0.32 8.82
N VAL A 221 -3.39 -0.84 9.43
CA VAL A 221 -3.63 -0.99 10.87
C VAL A 221 -2.60 -1.93 11.46
N ILE A 222 -2.20 -1.68 12.71
CA ILE A 222 -1.25 -2.53 13.42
C ILE A 222 -1.95 -3.85 13.82
N LEU A 223 -1.38 -4.97 13.39
CA LEU A 223 -1.82 -6.34 13.73
C LEU A 223 -0.64 -7.14 14.31
N PRO A 224 -0.85 -8.09 15.23
CA PRO A 224 0.24 -8.93 15.73
C PRO A 224 0.85 -9.79 14.61
N THR A 225 2.14 -9.75 14.34
CA THR A 225 3.10 -8.67 14.61
C THR A 225 3.73 -8.34 13.25
N PRO A 226 3.82 -7.06 12.85
CA PRO A 226 4.44 -6.72 11.57
C PRO A 226 5.94 -7.03 11.59
N ILE A 227 6.48 -7.58 10.50
CA ILE A 227 7.92 -7.75 10.33
C ILE A 227 8.65 -6.43 10.03
N THR A 228 7.92 -5.43 9.52
CA THR A 228 8.42 -4.10 9.21
C THR A 228 7.28 -3.09 9.13
N THR A 229 7.59 -1.80 9.22
CA THR A 229 6.67 -0.69 8.99
C THR A 229 7.31 0.34 8.07
N CYS A 230 6.50 0.93 7.20
CA CYS A 230 6.93 1.96 6.25
C CYS A 230 5.98 3.15 6.31
N GLN A 231 6.50 4.35 6.11
CA GLN A 231 5.70 5.56 6.02
C GLN A 231 5.40 5.89 4.54
N TYR A 232 4.15 6.28 4.26
CA TYR A 232 3.81 6.84 2.95
C TYR A 232 4.40 8.24 2.80
N TRP A 233 5.02 8.47 1.64
CA TRP A 233 5.51 9.77 1.22
C TRP A 233 4.75 10.23 -0.02
N HIS A 234 4.49 11.53 -0.13
CA HIS A 234 3.74 12.11 -1.22
C HIS A 234 4.53 13.22 -1.91
N ARG A 235 4.64 13.15 -3.24
CA ARG A 235 5.19 14.23 -4.07
C ARG A 235 4.08 14.90 -4.87
N SER A 236 3.80 16.16 -4.57
CA SER A 236 2.75 16.93 -5.26
C SER A 236 3.12 17.22 -6.71
N LEU A 237 2.36 16.68 -7.66
CA LEU A 237 2.50 16.98 -9.10
C LEU A 237 1.54 18.10 -9.57
N ASN A 238 0.35 18.17 -8.96
CA ASN A 238 -0.63 19.23 -9.23
C ASN A 238 -1.09 19.86 -7.90
N PRO A 239 -0.25 20.69 -7.26
CA PRO A 239 -0.52 21.22 -5.92
C PRO A 239 -1.82 22.03 -5.86
N LYS A 240 -2.20 22.73 -6.94
CA LYS A 240 -3.46 23.47 -7.00
C LYS A 240 -4.65 22.53 -6.78
N LYS A 241 -4.76 21.48 -7.61
CA LYS A 241 -5.85 20.49 -7.47
C LYS A 241 -5.81 19.80 -6.10
N LEU A 242 -4.63 19.40 -5.64
CA LEU A 242 -4.48 18.70 -4.35
C LEU A 242 -4.96 19.54 -3.16
N ILE A 243 -4.73 20.85 -3.19
CA ILE A 243 -5.22 21.77 -2.17
C ILE A 243 -6.71 22.03 -2.32
N ASP A 244 -7.20 22.23 -3.56
CA ASP A 244 -8.61 22.48 -3.84
C ASP A 244 -9.52 21.33 -3.38
N VAL A 245 -9.03 20.09 -3.39
CA VAL A 245 -9.78 18.89 -2.96
C VAL A 245 -9.49 18.47 -1.52
N GLY A 246 -8.67 19.24 -0.77
CA GLY A 246 -8.33 18.95 0.62
C GLY A 246 -7.30 17.85 0.86
N PHE A 247 -6.71 17.26 -0.19
CA PHE A 247 -5.66 16.25 -0.06
C PHE A 247 -4.37 16.83 0.56
N SER A 248 -4.07 18.09 0.25
CA SER A 248 -2.94 18.81 0.84
C SER A 248 -3.41 20.16 1.34
N ARG A 249 -2.63 20.78 2.25
CA ARG A 249 -2.91 22.12 2.76
C ARG A 249 -1.79 23.07 2.35
N LEU A 250 -2.14 24.34 2.24
CA LEU A 250 -1.17 25.39 1.98
C LEU A 250 -0.33 25.58 3.26
N GLY A 251 0.99 25.48 3.14
CA GLY A 251 1.89 25.71 4.28
C GLY A 251 1.79 27.13 4.85
N ALA A 252 2.19 27.30 6.10
CA ALA A 252 2.24 28.62 6.73
C ALA A 252 3.07 29.59 5.87
N ARG A 253 2.55 30.80 5.64
CA ARG A 253 3.20 31.87 4.84
C ARG A 253 3.49 31.52 3.36
N MET A 254 2.98 30.39 2.86
CA MET A 254 3.01 30.08 1.43
C MET A 254 1.88 30.81 0.70
N THR A 255 1.99 30.93 -0.62
CA THR A 255 0.88 31.32 -1.50
C THR A 255 0.72 30.25 -2.57
N MET A 256 -0.45 30.15 -3.19
CA MET A 256 -0.70 29.12 -4.22
C MET A 256 0.36 29.19 -5.34
N SER A 257 0.68 30.39 -5.81
CA SER A 257 1.71 30.60 -6.84
C SER A 257 3.11 30.16 -6.40
N ARG A 258 3.49 30.40 -5.14
CA ARG A 258 4.77 29.94 -4.58
C ARG A 258 4.81 28.42 -4.48
N THR A 259 3.73 27.78 -4.04
CA THR A 259 3.62 26.33 -3.95
C THR A 259 3.70 25.69 -5.34
N ILE A 260 2.98 26.22 -6.34
CA ILE A 260 3.06 25.74 -7.73
C ILE A 260 4.50 25.85 -8.25
N LYS A 261 5.18 26.97 -8.01
CA LYS A 261 6.57 27.16 -8.44
C LYS A 261 7.53 26.17 -7.75
N LEU A 262 7.34 25.89 -6.47
CA LEU A 262 8.16 24.95 -5.69
C LEU A 262 8.08 23.51 -6.20
N TYR A 263 6.89 23.08 -6.63
CA TYR A 263 6.65 21.71 -7.11
C TYR A 263 6.76 21.56 -8.63
N LYS A 264 7.07 22.63 -9.37
CA LYS A 264 7.17 22.60 -10.84
C LYS A 264 8.28 21.62 -11.26
N LEU A 265 7.95 20.76 -12.21
CA LEU A 265 8.89 19.85 -12.88
C LEU A 265 9.23 20.37 -14.29
N PRO A 266 10.37 19.95 -14.88
CA PRO A 266 10.65 20.16 -16.29
C PRO A 266 9.60 19.50 -17.19
N ASP A 267 9.38 20.06 -18.39
CA ASP A 267 8.42 19.53 -19.35
C ASP A 267 8.96 18.30 -20.11
N GLN A 268 10.27 18.07 -20.07
CA GLN A 268 10.96 16.92 -20.69
C GLN A 268 11.91 16.27 -19.70
N THR A 269 12.08 14.96 -19.83
CA THR A 269 13.06 14.19 -19.05
C THR A 269 14.48 14.62 -19.42
N ALA A 270 15.35 14.75 -18.41
CA ALA A 270 16.74 15.17 -18.62
C ALA A 270 17.70 14.00 -18.92
N THR A 271 17.29 12.77 -18.60
CA THR A 271 18.12 11.57 -18.75
C THR A 271 18.13 11.12 -20.22
N HIS A 272 19.32 11.10 -20.83
CA HIS A 272 19.49 10.62 -22.19
C HIS A 272 19.30 9.10 -22.26
N GLY A 273 18.73 8.57 -23.34
CA GLY A 273 18.41 7.14 -23.47
C GLY A 273 17.18 6.69 -22.67
N PHE A 274 16.50 7.61 -21.97
CA PHE A 274 15.28 7.31 -21.23
C PHE A 274 14.13 7.00 -22.18
N ARG A 275 13.65 5.76 -22.16
CA ARG A 275 12.54 5.29 -23.00
C ARG A 275 11.62 4.35 -22.25
N LYS A 276 10.44 4.11 -22.83
CA LYS A 276 9.47 3.15 -22.32
C LYS A 276 10.01 1.72 -22.50
N MET A 277 9.74 0.85 -21.53
CA MET A 277 10.10 -0.58 -21.60
C MET A 277 9.29 -1.28 -22.70
N GLU A 278 9.94 -2.17 -23.44
CA GLU A 278 9.36 -3.01 -24.49
C GLU A 278 9.53 -4.51 -24.18
N PRO A 279 8.77 -5.42 -24.84
CA PRO A 279 8.85 -6.86 -24.57
C PRO A 279 10.26 -7.47 -24.67
N HIS A 280 11.09 -6.96 -25.58
CA HIS A 280 12.45 -7.47 -25.77
C HIS A 280 13.40 -7.10 -24.62
N ASP A 281 13.04 -6.13 -23.78
CA ASP A 281 13.84 -5.69 -22.62
C ASP A 281 13.65 -6.58 -21.38
N VAL A 282 12.63 -7.45 -21.37
CA VAL A 282 12.28 -8.28 -20.22
C VAL A 282 13.47 -9.05 -19.62
N PRO A 283 14.33 -9.73 -20.41
CA PRO A 283 15.49 -10.43 -19.84
C PRO A 283 16.50 -9.47 -19.16
N ALA A 284 16.73 -8.30 -19.75
CA ALA A 284 17.67 -7.31 -19.21
C ALA A 284 17.15 -6.70 -17.90
N VAL A 285 15.87 -6.30 -17.87
CA VAL A 285 15.20 -5.78 -16.67
C VAL A 285 15.14 -6.84 -15.56
N THR A 286 14.86 -8.10 -15.91
CA THR A 286 14.85 -9.21 -14.95
C THR A 286 16.21 -9.35 -14.26
N ARG A 287 17.30 -9.30 -15.01
CA ARG A 287 18.66 -9.38 -14.47
C ARG A 287 18.98 -8.21 -13.54
N LEU A 288 18.70 -6.98 -13.96
CA LEU A 288 18.93 -5.77 -13.15
C LEU A 288 18.14 -5.82 -11.83
N LEU A 289 16.84 -6.07 -11.94
CA LEU A 289 15.94 -6.11 -10.79
C LEU A 289 16.32 -7.21 -9.81
N ARG A 290 16.63 -8.42 -10.28
CA ARG A 290 17.09 -9.52 -9.40
C ARG A 290 18.39 -9.17 -8.69
N ASN A 291 19.34 -8.52 -9.36
CA ASN A 291 20.61 -8.10 -8.76
C ASN A 291 20.39 -7.05 -7.67
N TYR A 292 19.58 -6.02 -7.95
CA TYR A 292 19.25 -4.97 -6.99
C TYR A 292 18.46 -5.52 -5.80
N LEU A 293 17.46 -6.37 -6.04
CA LEU A 293 16.61 -6.89 -4.98
C LEU A 293 17.35 -7.81 -4.01
N ARG A 294 18.49 -8.42 -4.41
CA ARG A 294 19.31 -9.28 -3.52
C ARG A 294 19.85 -8.56 -2.28
N GLN A 295 20.01 -7.24 -2.32
CA GLN A 295 20.56 -6.50 -1.17
C GLN A 295 19.58 -6.38 0.01
N PHE A 296 18.27 -6.61 -0.22
CA PHE A 296 17.25 -6.51 0.83
C PHE A 296 17.07 -7.84 1.55
N ALA A 297 16.77 -7.78 2.85
CA ALA A 297 16.48 -8.98 3.65
C ALA A 297 15.24 -9.73 3.15
N VAL A 298 14.20 -9.00 2.75
CA VAL A 298 12.96 -9.57 2.21
C VAL A 298 12.65 -8.92 0.86
N ALA A 299 12.52 -9.73 -0.19
CA ALA A 299 12.22 -9.25 -1.54
C ALA A 299 11.56 -10.34 -2.40
N PRO A 300 10.75 -9.98 -3.41
CA PRO A 300 10.26 -10.95 -4.37
C PRO A 300 11.40 -11.55 -5.20
N ASP A 301 11.29 -12.83 -5.55
CA ASP A 301 12.18 -13.53 -6.50
C ASP A 301 11.49 -13.66 -7.86
N PHE A 302 11.63 -12.63 -8.70
CA PHE A 302 10.99 -12.57 -10.02
C PHE A 302 11.74 -13.36 -11.09
N ASP A 303 11.00 -14.08 -11.93
CA ASP A 303 11.46 -14.61 -13.22
C ASP A 303 11.01 -13.70 -14.37
N GLU A 304 11.34 -14.08 -15.60
CA GLU A 304 10.98 -13.28 -16.79
C GLU A 304 9.46 -13.19 -17.02
N ASN A 305 8.67 -14.23 -16.67
CA ASN A 305 7.21 -14.16 -16.79
C ASN A 305 6.63 -13.18 -15.76
N ASP A 306 7.20 -13.15 -14.55
CA ASP A 306 6.82 -12.19 -13.53
C ASP A 306 7.12 -10.76 -13.99
N VAL A 307 8.33 -10.51 -14.50
CA VAL A 307 8.72 -9.18 -15.01
C VAL A 307 7.86 -8.78 -16.20
N GLU A 308 7.58 -9.69 -17.12
CA GLU A 308 6.68 -9.43 -18.24
C GLU A 308 5.30 -8.99 -17.75
N HIS A 309 4.70 -9.74 -16.82
CA HIS A 309 3.35 -9.45 -16.33
C HIS A 309 3.28 -8.19 -15.46
N TRP A 310 4.22 -8.02 -14.53
CA TRP A 310 4.18 -6.94 -13.54
C TRP A 310 4.72 -5.62 -14.08
N LEU A 311 5.66 -5.65 -15.04
CA LEU A 311 6.44 -4.47 -15.41
C LEU A 311 6.30 -4.07 -16.87
N LEU A 312 5.79 -4.91 -17.79
CA LEU A 312 5.50 -4.40 -19.12
C LEU A 312 4.40 -3.34 -19.06
N PRO A 313 4.60 -2.17 -19.69
CA PRO A 313 3.66 -1.08 -19.55
C PRO A 313 2.27 -1.43 -20.06
N LYS A 314 1.27 -1.15 -19.23
CA LYS A 314 -0.14 -1.34 -19.53
C LYS A 314 -0.89 -0.04 -19.27
N GLU A 315 -1.53 0.48 -20.31
CA GLU A 315 -2.19 1.79 -20.27
C GLU A 315 -3.14 1.91 -19.06
N GLY A 316 -2.94 2.97 -18.27
CA GLY A 316 -3.77 3.27 -17.11
C GLY A 316 -3.53 2.37 -15.88
N VAL A 317 -2.61 1.40 -15.96
CA VAL A 317 -2.31 0.45 -14.88
C VAL A 317 -0.88 0.60 -14.41
N VAL A 318 0.12 0.27 -15.24
CA VAL A 318 1.54 0.31 -14.89
C VAL A 318 2.31 0.95 -16.03
N ASP A 319 3.23 1.85 -15.68
CA ASP A 319 4.15 2.48 -16.60
C ASP A 319 5.57 2.17 -16.14
N SER A 320 6.39 1.67 -17.06
CA SER A 320 7.79 1.30 -16.82
C SER A 320 8.68 1.90 -17.89
N TYR A 321 9.83 2.39 -17.44
CA TYR A 321 10.81 3.07 -18.25
C TYR A 321 12.20 2.55 -17.89
N LEU A 322 13.11 2.70 -18.83
CA LEU A 322 14.50 2.31 -18.67
C LEU A 322 15.43 3.33 -19.30
N VAL A 323 16.71 3.23 -18.95
CA VAL A 323 17.78 3.98 -19.60
C VAL A 323 18.61 3.00 -20.42
N GLU A 324 18.71 3.27 -21.72
CA GLU A 324 19.60 2.53 -22.62
C GLU A 324 20.85 3.37 -22.90
N SER A 325 22.03 2.80 -22.63
CA SER A 325 23.30 3.46 -22.94
C SER A 325 23.41 3.69 -24.46
N PRO A 326 23.60 4.94 -24.91
CA PRO A 326 23.74 5.25 -26.34
C PRO A 326 24.96 4.60 -27.00
N GLU A 327 25.99 4.26 -26.22
CA GLU A 327 27.24 3.72 -26.70
C GLU A 327 27.23 2.19 -26.77
N THR A 328 26.63 1.54 -25.77
CA THR A 328 26.66 0.08 -25.62
C THR A 328 25.34 -0.59 -25.99
N HIS A 329 24.25 0.17 -26.06
CA HIS A 329 22.87 -0.32 -26.19
C HIS A 329 22.43 -1.24 -25.03
N GLU A 330 23.17 -1.24 -23.92
CA GLU A 330 22.79 -1.98 -22.73
C GLU A 330 21.80 -1.16 -21.88
N VAL A 331 20.85 -1.85 -21.26
CA VAL A 331 19.95 -1.27 -20.27
C VAL A 331 20.73 -1.09 -18.97
N THR A 332 20.79 0.14 -18.47
CA THR A 332 21.56 0.51 -17.27
C THR A 332 20.69 0.79 -16.06
N ASP A 333 19.46 1.27 -16.27
CA ASP A 333 18.57 1.70 -15.19
C ASP A 333 17.13 1.34 -15.52
N PHE A 334 16.32 1.20 -14.48
CA PHE A 334 14.90 0.85 -14.60
C PHE A 334 14.06 1.59 -13.56
N CYS A 335 12.91 2.12 -13.96
CA CYS A 335 11.93 2.64 -13.01
C CYS A 335 10.51 2.34 -13.44
N SER A 336 9.62 2.19 -12.46
CA SER A 336 8.22 1.92 -12.71
C SER A 336 7.32 2.57 -11.67
N PHE A 337 6.09 2.84 -12.09
CA PHE A 337 5.01 3.25 -11.20
C PHE A 337 3.69 2.68 -11.70
N TYR A 338 2.77 2.41 -10.77
CA TYR A 338 1.40 2.07 -11.12
C TYR A 338 0.46 3.24 -10.83
N THR A 339 -0.58 3.34 -11.63
CA THR A 339 -1.65 4.32 -11.48
C THR A 339 -2.75 3.72 -10.63
N LEU A 340 -3.09 4.40 -9.52
CA LEU A 340 -4.25 4.07 -8.71
C LEU A 340 -5.08 5.33 -8.47
N PRO A 341 -6.24 5.47 -9.14
CA PRO A 341 -7.11 6.60 -8.90
C PRO A 341 -7.92 6.41 -7.61
N SER A 342 -8.28 7.53 -6.99
CA SER A 342 -9.24 7.59 -5.89
C SER A 342 -10.45 8.43 -6.28
N SER A 343 -11.64 7.99 -5.90
CA SER A 343 -12.85 8.81 -5.98
C SER A 343 -12.76 9.94 -4.95
N ILE A 344 -13.06 11.17 -5.38
CA ILE A 344 -13.14 12.33 -4.50
C ILE A 344 -14.58 12.46 -4.02
N LEU A 345 -14.78 12.37 -2.71
CA LEU A 345 -16.10 12.41 -2.09
C LEU A 345 -16.44 13.87 -1.73
N GLY A 346 -17.64 14.32 -2.12
CA GLY A 346 -18.14 15.65 -1.72
C GLY A 346 -17.61 16.87 -2.49
N SER A 347 -16.77 16.69 -3.53
CA SER A 347 -16.33 17.80 -4.38
C SER A 347 -17.27 18.05 -5.57
N GLN A 348 -17.61 19.30 -5.84
CA GLN A 348 -18.43 19.70 -7.00
C GLN A 348 -17.62 19.80 -8.31
N ASN A 349 -16.30 20.03 -8.21
CA ASN A 349 -15.45 20.36 -9.36
C ASN A 349 -14.55 19.20 -9.81
N HIS A 350 -14.32 18.22 -8.93
CA HIS A 350 -13.41 17.10 -9.21
C HIS A 350 -14.02 15.77 -8.75
N SER A 351 -14.05 14.79 -9.65
CA SER A 351 -14.57 13.45 -9.33
C SER A 351 -13.47 12.44 -8.95
N THR A 352 -12.26 12.63 -9.48
CA THR A 352 -11.17 11.65 -9.36
C THR A 352 -9.83 12.31 -9.06
N LEU A 353 -9.09 11.74 -8.12
CA LEU A 353 -7.69 12.02 -7.84
C LEU A 353 -6.85 10.89 -8.46
N LYS A 354 -6.04 11.19 -9.49
CA LYS A 354 -5.12 10.22 -10.08
C LYS A 354 -3.80 10.28 -9.31
N ALA A 355 -3.36 9.16 -8.75
CA ALA A 355 -2.08 9.04 -8.07
C ALA A 355 -1.19 8.02 -8.78
N ALA A 356 0.10 8.33 -8.87
CA ALA A 356 1.15 7.41 -9.31
C ALA A 356 1.88 6.90 -8.07
N TYR A 357 1.94 5.59 -7.92
CA TYR A 357 2.64 4.92 -6.83
C TYR A 357 3.94 4.37 -7.39
N SER A 358 5.08 4.85 -6.86
CA SER A 358 6.38 4.28 -7.22
C SER A 358 6.38 2.79 -6.91
N TYR A 359 6.85 1.99 -7.86
CA TYR A 359 6.78 0.53 -7.79
C TYR A 359 8.16 -0.08 -7.65
N TYR A 360 8.70 -0.75 -8.67
CA TYR A 360 10.08 -1.24 -8.68
C TYR A 360 10.98 -0.26 -9.42
N ASN A 361 12.13 0.06 -8.80
CA ASN A 361 13.13 0.92 -9.40
C ASN A 361 14.53 0.37 -9.11
N GLU A 362 15.42 0.61 -10.05
CA GLU A 362 16.83 0.24 -10.02
C GLU A 362 17.62 1.36 -10.69
N HIS A 363 18.66 1.83 -10.00
CA HIS A 363 19.53 2.89 -10.49
C HIS A 363 20.98 2.53 -10.14
N PHE A 364 21.82 2.41 -11.16
CA PHE A 364 23.25 2.30 -10.97
C PHE A 364 23.83 3.70 -10.75
N ASN A 365 24.29 3.96 -9.53
CA ASN A 365 25.13 5.12 -9.21
C ASN A 365 26.54 4.93 -9.77
#